data_AF-A0A2V4B2S5-F1
#
_entry.id   AF-A0A2V4B2S5-F1
#
_cell.length_a   1.000
_cell.length_b   1.000
_cell.length_c   1.000
_cell.angle_alpha   90.00
_cell.angle_beta   90.00
_cell.angle_gamma   90.00
#
_symmetry.space_group_name_H-M   'P 1'
#
loop_
_entity.id
_entity.type
_entity.pdbx_description
1 polymer ?
#
loop_
_entity_poly.entity_id
_entity_poly.type
_entity_poly.pdbx_seq_one_letter_code
_entity_poly.pdbx_strand_id
1 'polypeptide(L)'
;MIERDRELLARLQRFNAALGPAVMEMIHHQDGGELPADGLRELARQYRALADALDERAAEREADARTVESGPHEPCVEHGGAHCDTCEQPWPCAAARPMPMVRPVTEPITLRRLRR
;
A
#
# COMPACT_ATOMS: atom_id res chain seq x y z
N MET A 1 13.04 9.19 8.00
CA MET A 1 11.76 9.02 7.29
C MET A 1 11.95 8.98 5.77
N ILE A 2 12.50 10.03 5.13
CA ILE A 2 12.77 10.03 3.67
C ILE A 2 13.83 8.99 3.27
N GLU A 3 14.86 8.78 4.10
CA GLU A 3 15.94 7.84 3.78
C GLU A 3 15.48 6.38 3.72
N ARG A 4 14.67 5.93 4.69
CA ARG A 4 14.12 4.57 4.72
C ARG A 4 13.20 4.30 3.52
N ASP A 5 12.43 5.30 3.09
CA ASP A 5 11.59 5.19 1.88
C ASP A 5 12.44 5.09 0.61
N ARG A 6 13.52 5.87 0.51
CA ARG A 6 14.46 5.80 -0.62
C ARG A 6 15.15 4.44 -0.68
N GLU A 7 15.57 3.91 0.46
CA GLU A 7 16.14 2.58 0.55
C GLU A 7 15.16 1.50 0.07
N LEU A 8 13.90 1.58 0.50
CA LEU A 8 12.85 0.65 0.10
C LEU A 8 12.57 0.73 -1.41
N LEU A 9 12.52 1.92 -1.98
CA LEU A 9 12.41 2.13 -3.43
C LEU A 9 13.62 1.58 -4.19
N ALA A 10 14.83 1.75 -3.67
CA ALA A 10 16.03 1.19 -4.27
C ALA A 10 16.03 -0.34 -4.21
N ARG A 11 15.54 -0.94 -3.12
CA ARG A 11 15.34 -2.40 -3.01
C ARG A 11 14.31 -2.90 -4.03
N LEU A 12 13.18 -2.21 -4.18
CA LEU A 12 12.17 -2.51 -5.20
C LEU A 12 12.74 -2.47 -6.61
N GLN A 13 13.51 -1.43 -6.93
CA GLN A 13 14.15 -1.29 -8.24
C GLN A 13 15.13 -2.44 -8.52
N ARG A 14 15.99 -2.78 -7.55
CA ARG A 14 16.93 -3.91 -7.70
C ARG A 14 16.19 -5.23 -7.89
N PHE A 15 15.15 -5.47 -7.10
CA PHE A 15 14.34 -6.68 -7.22
C PHE A 15 13.68 -6.77 -8.62
N ASN A 16 13.05 -5.69 -9.08
CA ASN A 16 12.43 -5.63 -10.40
C ASN A 16 13.42 -5.84 -11.54
N ALA A 17 14.63 -5.27 -11.43
CA ALA A 17 15.70 -5.46 -12.42
C ALA A 17 16.22 -6.90 -12.44
N ALA A 18 16.24 -7.59 -11.30
CA ALA A 18 16.73 -8.96 -11.17
C ALA A 18 15.67 -10.03 -11.54
N LEU A 19 14.38 -9.69 -11.51
CA LEU A 19 13.29 -10.65 -11.74
C LEU A 19 13.36 -11.30 -13.13
N GLY A 20 13.55 -10.50 -14.18
CA GLY A 20 13.66 -11.01 -15.56
C GLY A 20 14.81 -12.03 -15.72
N PRO A 21 16.06 -11.67 -15.37
CA PRO A 21 17.18 -12.59 -15.36
C PRO A 21 16.92 -13.87 -14.56
N ALA A 22 16.36 -13.78 -13.35
CA ALA A 22 16.06 -14.95 -12.52
C ALA A 22 15.02 -15.87 -13.16
N VAL A 23 13.98 -15.32 -13.79
CA VAL A 23 12.98 -16.10 -14.53
C VAL A 23 13.63 -16.81 -15.72
N MET A 24 14.48 -16.13 -16.47
CA MET A 24 15.19 -16.74 -17.60
C MET A 24 16.15 -17.84 -17.14
N GLU A 25 16.85 -17.65 -16.02
CA GLU A 25 17.70 -18.66 -15.43
C GLU A 25 16.88 -19.91 -15.04
N MET A 26 15.71 -19.75 -14.43
CA MET A 26 14.83 -20.88 -14.11
C MET A 26 14.31 -21.59 -15.37
N ILE A 27 14.05 -20.87 -16.47
CA ILE A 27 13.68 -21.47 -17.75
C ILE A 27 14.83 -22.30 -18.33
N HIS A 28 16.07 -21.79 -18.25
CA HIS A 28 17.24 -22.50 -18.76
C HIS A 28 17.60 -23.76 -17.97
N HIS A 29 17.22 -23.83 -16.69
CA HIS A 29 17.46 -24.98 -15.81
C HIS A 29 16.22 -25.87 -15.66
N GLN A 30 15.26 -25.79 -16.58
CA GLN A 30 14.12 -26.71 -16.59
C GLN A 30 14.59 -28.15 -16.82
N ASP A 31 13.94 -29.09 -16.13
CA ASP A 31 14.10 -30.52 -16.34
C ASP A 31 12.74 -31.13 -16.69
N GLY A 32 12.63 -31.78 -17.86
CA GLY A 32 11.36 -32.30 -18.36
C GLY A 32 10.24 -31.26 -18.56
N GLY A 33 10.58 -29.96 -18.63
CA GLY A 33 9.62 -28.85 -18.69
C GLY A 33 9.12 -28.39 -17.32
N GLU A 34 9.62 -28.96 -16.23
CA GLU A 34 9.35 -28.52 -14.87
C GLU A 34 10.35 -27.45 -14.43
N LEU A 35 9.88 -26.47 -13.64
CA LEU A 35 10.72 -25.42 -13.09
C LEU A 35 11.52 -25.93 -11.87
N PRO A 36 12.77 -25.46 -11.67
CA PRO A 36 13.60 -25.89 -10.56
C PRO A 36 12.99 -25.44 -9.22
N ALA A 37 12.70 -26.41 -8.34
CA ALA A 37 12.06 -26.16 -7.05
C ALA A 37 12.84 -25.18 -6.16
N ASP A 38 14.17 -25.23 -6.19
CA ASP A 38 15.01 -24.34 -5.39
C ASP A 38 14.96 -22.89 -5.89
N GLY A 39 14.91 -22.69 -7.21
CA GLY A 39 14.69 -21.37 -7.81
C GLY A 39 13.34 -20.77 -7.39
N LEU A 40 12.27 -21.57 -7.40
CA LEU A 40 10.96 -21.15 -6.93
C LEU A 40 10.95 -20.78 -5.44
N ARG A 41 11.59 -21.59 -4.60
CA ARG A 41 11.69 -21.33 -3.15
C ARG A 41 12.44 -20.04 -2.85
N GLU A 42 13.56 -19.82 -3.53
CA GLU A 42 14.37 -18.62 -3.33
C GLU A 42 13.62 -17.37 -3.82
N LEU A 43 13.03 -17.41 -5.01
CA LEU A 43 12.22 -16.30 -5.51
C LEU A 43 11.07 -15.95 -4.55
N ALA A 44 10.36 -16.96 -4.05
CA ALA A 44 9.27 -16.75 -3.09
C ALA A 44 9.76 -16.17 -1.76
N ARG A 45 10.96 -16.56 -1.29
CA ARG A 45 11.57 -15.99 -0.09
C ARG A 45 11.88 -14.51 -0.27
N GLN A 46 12.46 -14.13 -1.41
CA GLN A 46 12.78 -12.73 -1.71
C GLN A 46 11.52 -11.87 -1.85
N TYR A 47 10.47 -12.40 -2.49
CA TYR A 47 9.17 -11.73 -2.57
C TYR A 47 8.57 -11.47 -1.20
N ARG A 48 8.55 -12.47 -0.32
CA ARG A 48 8.03 -12.31 1.05
C ARG A 48 8.81 -11.26 1.82
N ALA A 49 10.14 -11.33 1.81
CA ALA A 49 10.97 -10.36 2.51
C ALA A 49 10.78 -8.92 2.02
N LEU A 50 10.48 -8.73 0.73
CA LEU A 50 10.16 -7.42 0.16
C LEU A 50 8.74 -6.96 0.55
N ALA A 51 7.76 -7.86 0.51
CA ALA A 51 6.39 -7.59 0.93
C ALA A 51 6.32 -7.20 2.40
N ASP A 52 6.96 -7.98 3.28
CA ASP A 52 7.01 -7.72 4.72
C ASP A 52 7.60 -6.33 5.01
N ALA A 53 8.66 -5.93 4.29
CA ALA A 53 9.26 -4.61 4.44
C ALA A 53 8.36 -3.45 3.98
N LEU A 54 7.52 -3.68 2.96
CA LEU A 54 6.52 -2.71 2.50
C LEU A 54 5.38 -2.58 3.50
N ASP A 55 4.88 -3.70 4.02
CA ASP A 55 3.79 -3.74 5.00
C ASP A 55 4.21 -3.13 6.34
N GLU A 56 5.41 -3.46 6.84
CA GLU A 56 5.99 -2.83 8.03
C GLU A 56 6.04 -1.30 7.83
N ARG A 57 6.52 -0.85 6.66
CA ARG A 57 6.62 0.58 6.39
C ARG A 57 5.26 1.25 6.30
N ALA A 58 4.26 0.59 5.72
CA ALA A 58 2.89 1.09 5.67
C ALA A 58 2.29 1.20 7.08
N ALA A 59 2.47 0.18 7.92
CA ALA A 59 2.01 0.18 9.31
C ALA A 59 2.62 1.32 10.13
N GLU A 60 3.92 1.61 9.94
CA GLU A 60 4.57 2.79 10.54
C GLU A 60 3.86 4.09 10.12
N ARG A 61 3.48 4.24 8.83
CA ARG A 61 2.78 5.44 8.34
C ARG A 61 1.40 5.60 8.94
N GLU A 62 0.66 4.52 9.07
CA GLU A 62 -0.66 4.55 9.70
C GLU A 62 -0.57 4.85 11.20
N ALA A 63 0.46 4.34 11.88
CA ALA A 63 0.70 4.66 13.29
C ALA A 63 1.02 6.15 13.47
N ASP A 64 1.93 6.70 12.65
CA ASP A 64 2.25 8.13 12.66
C ASP A 64 0.98 8.99 12.41
N ALA A 65 0.13 8.60 11.45
CA ALA A 65 -1.11 9.33 11.15
C ALA A 65 -2.09 9.35 12.34
N ARG A 66 -2.24 8.23 13.06
CA ARG A 66 -3.10 8.16 14.26
C ARG A 66 -2.60 9.03 15.42
N THR A 67 -1.29 9.26 15.52
CA THR A 67 -0.74 10.16 16.55
C THR A 67 -1.01 11.64 16.24
N VAL A 68 -1.32 12.00 15.00
CA VAL A 68 -1.69 13.36 14.62
C VAL A 68 -3.22 13.58 14.79
N GLU A 69 -4.02 12.52 14.75
CA GLU A 69 -5.49 12.57 14.83
C GLU A 69 -6.04 12.17 16.22
N SER A 70 -5.44 12.69 17.28
CA SER A 70 -5.98 12.57 18.66
C SER A 70 -6.19 13.94 19.31
N GLY A 71 -6.86 14.84 18.61
CA GLY A 71 -7.83 15.74 19.24
C GLY A 71 -9.22 15.09 19.11
N PRO A 72 -10.12 15.16 20.11
CA PRO A 72 -11.46 14.58 19.99
C PRO A 72 -12.19 15.27 18.83
N HIS A 73 -12.31 14.59 17.69
CA HIS A 73 -13.26 15.00 16.65
C HIS A 73 -14.65 14.65 17.16
N GLU A 74 -15.35 15.65 17.69
CA GLU A 74 -16.79 15.52 17.94
C GLU A 74 -17.48 15.15 16.62
N PRO A 75 -18.38 14.15 16.63
CA PRO A 75 -19.14 13.79 15.44
C PRO A 75 -19.89 15.01 14.93
N CYS A 76 -19.89 15.22 13.60
CA CYS A 76 -20.64 16.30 12.99
C CYS A 76 -22.14 16.10 13.27
N VAL A 77 -22.69 16.88 14.21
CA VAL A 77 -24.11 16.91 14.54
C VAL A 77 -24.74 18.22 14.01
N GLU A 78 -26.04 18.19 13.74
CA GLU A 78 -26.79 19.37 13.29
C GLU A 78 -26.85 20.42 14.42
N HIS A 79 -26.21 21.59 14.23
CA HIS A 79 -26.28 22.72 15.16
C HIS A 79 -27.21 23.86 14.69
N GLY A 80 -28.10 23.62 13.74
CA GLY A 80 -29.05 24.64 13.24
C GLY A 80 -28.42 25.72 12.36
N GLY A 81 -27.13 25.61 12.04
CA GLY A 81 -26.41 26.46 11.08
C GLY A 81 -26.36 25.84 9.67
N ALA A 82 -26.18 26.69 8.64
CA ALA A 82 -26.06 26.25 7.24
C ALA A 82 -24.72 25.52 6.93
N HIS A 83 -23.74 25.64 7.83
CA HIS A 83 -22.42 25.00 7.73
C HIS A 83 -22.10 24.25 9.03
N CYS A 84 -21.30 23.19 8.92
CA CYS A 84 -20.77 22.44 10.06
C CYS A 84 -19.56 23.17 10.66
N ASP A 85 -19.55 23.43 11.97
CA ASP A 85 -18.44 24.13 12.65
C ASP A 85 -17.13 23.31 12.65
N THR A 86 -17.23 21.99 12.59
CA THR A 86 -16.07 21.09 12.63
C THR A 86 -15.31 21.03 11.30
N CYS A 87 -15.97 21.28 10.17
CA CYS A 87 -15.38 21.12 8.83
C CYS A 87 -15.69 22.25 7.83
N GLU A 88 -16.40 23.30 8.27
CA GLU A 88 -16.84 24.48 7.51
C GLU A 88 -17.63 24.20 6.22
N GLN A 89 -18.13 22.97 6.02
CA GLN A 89 -18.88 22.59 4.82
C GLN A 89 -20.39 22.80 4.97
N PRO A 90 -21.13 23.05 3.85
CA PRO A 90 -22.58 23.13 3.86
C PRO A 90 -23.24 21.80 4.27
N TRP A 91 -24.35 21.88 5.01
CA TRP A 91 -25.10 20.68 5.40
C TRP A 91 -25.93 20.11 4.23
N PRO A 92 -26.00 18.77 4.07
CA PRO A 92 -25.26 17.73 4.79
C PRO A 92 -23.84 17.53 4.24
N CYS A 93 -22.84 17.43 5.14
CA CYS A 93 -21.44 17.28 4.75
C CYS A 93 -21.08 15.82 4.35
N ALA A 94 -20.06 15.65 3.50
CA ALA A 94 -19.65 14.33 3.01
C ALA A 94 -19.19 13.37 4.11
N ALA A 95 -18.69 13.89 5.25
CA ALA A 95 -18.27 13.11 6.40
C ALA A 95 -19.44 12.42 7.14
N ALA A 96 -20.68 12.88 6.93
CA ALA A 96 -21.88 12.27 7.48
C ALA A 96 -22.40 11.08 6.64
N ARG A 97 -21.77 10.77 5.49
CA ARG A 97 -22.22 9.67 4.61
C ARG A 97 -21.39 8.40 4.88
N PRO A 98 -22.01 7.25 5.20
CA PRO A 98 -21.29 5.98 5.26
C PRO A 98 -20.77 5.62 3.85
N MET A 99 -19.47 5.36 3.72
CA MET A 99 -18.84 5.00 2.44
C MET A 99 -19.32 3.62 1.94
N PRO A 100 -19.46 3.39 0.62
CA PRO A 100 -19.82 2.08 0.08
C PRO A 100 -18.60 1.14 -0.02
N MET A 101 -18.93 -0.16 0.00
CA MET A 101 -18.04 -1.32 0.06
C MET A 101 -16.94 -1.40 -1.01
N VAL A 102 -15.80 -1.97 -0.58
CA VAL A 102 -14.58 -2.27 -1.33
C VAL A 102 -14.86 -3.18 -2.56
N ARG A 103 -14.23 -2.86 -3.70
CA ARG A 103 -14.29 -3.67 -4.95
C ARG A 103 -13.10 -4.64 -5.07
N PRO A 104 -13.25 -5.77 -5.76
CA PRO A 104 -12.20 -6.79 -5.88
C PRO A 104 -11.00 -6.31 -6.72
N VAL A 105 -9.82 -6.81 -6.33
CA VAL A 105 -8.50 -6.51 -6.88
C VAL A 105 -8.30 -7.26 -8.21
N THR A 106 -8.48 -6.57 -9.35
CA THR A 106 -8.10 -7.12 -10.67
C THR A 106 -7.39 -6.13 -11.60
N GLU A 107 -7.12 -4.88 -11.17
CA GLU A 107 -6.37 -3.92 -11.98
C GLU A 107 -4.88 -3.93 -11.64
N PRO A 108 -3.97 -3.68 -12.62
CA PRO A 108 -2.56 -3.46 -12.34
C PRO A 108 -2.42 -2.33 -11.31
N ILE A 109 -1.50 -2.46 -10.35
CA ILE A 109 -1.25 -1.48 -9.29
C ILE A 109 -0.81 -0.15 -9.94
N THR A 110 -1.77 0.64 -10.38
CA THR A 110 -1.55 2.01 -10.80
C THR A 110 -1.60 2.84 -9.53
N LEU A 111 -0.44 3.34 -9.09
CA LEU A 111 -0.29 4.22 -7.92
C LEU A 111 -0.96 5.61 -8.12
N ARG A 112 -2.00 5.71 -8.97
CA ARG A 112 -2.74 6.94 -9.29
C ARG A 112 -3.41 7.59 -8.06
N ARG A 113 -3.53 6.88 -6.93
CA ARG A 113 -4.09 7.42 -5.69
C ARG A 113 -3.09 8.11 -4.75
N LEU A 114 -1.80 8.16 -5.06
CA LEU A 114 -0.78 8.81 -4.20
C LEU A 114 -0.64 10.33 -4.40
N ARG A 115 -1.52 10.99 -5.16
CA ARG A 115 -1.62 12.45 -5.18
C ARG A 115 -2.72 12.91 -4.23
N ARG A 116 -2.36 13.14 -2.97
CA ARG A 116 -3.04 14.09 -2.08
C ARG A 116 -2.01 15.03 -1.53
#